data_AF-A0A2T7KTM0-F1
#
_entry.id   AF-A0A2T7KTM0-F1
#
_cell.length_a   1.000
_cell.length_b   1.000
_cell.length_c   1.000
_cell.angle_alpha   90.00
_cell.angle_beta   90.00
_cell.angle_gamma   90.00
#
_symmetry.space_group_name_H-M   'P 1'
#
loop_
_entity.id
_entity.type
_entity.pdbx_description
1 polymer ?
#
loop_
_entity_poly.entity_id
_entity_poly.type
_entity_poly.pdbx_seq_one_letter_code
_entity_poly.pdbx_strand_id
1 'polypeptide(L)'
;MTDDVRNIVLGVIAAGISGSLGWLARTYLLRRKLRRKQAFFGLPAHSECLLVVNRYAGAEGSVHRYDVFALLELSALIKDCAANAQIVTHDVAQQGFGERTEFCVGGPTSNQRMAAHLRTLLPGVRINTDPEPGPDRVAFQIGSERYRLEPGISEYVLLARLTGGQDARPVFLFCGQRAITNQAATRYVSRHYEKLLRKHGNKSFALLLKVVNSQAYGPDVVEVVGDVTRAAQAPVPTAPPSHRAGGS
;
A
#
# COMPACT_ATOMS: atom_id res chain seq x y z
N MET A 1 -55.37 13.97 34.42
CA MET A 1 -54.28 14.98 34.55
C MET A 1 -52.98 14.36 35.06
N THR A 2 -52.96 13.57 36.14
CA THR A 2 -51.75 12.90 36.66
C THR A 2 -51.21 11.78 35.76
N ASP A 3 -52.09 11.01 35.11
CA ASP A 3 -51.66 9.95 34.19
C ASP A 3 -51.04 10.47 32.89
N ASP A 4 -51.50 11.62 32.39
CA ASP A 4 -50.95 12.27 31.20
C ASP A 4 -49.52 12.77 31.46
N VAL A 5 -49.29 13.41 32.61
CA VAL A 5 -47.96 13.84 33.06
C VAL A 5 -47.03 12.65 33.24
N ARG A 6 -47.50 11.53 33.81
CA ARG A 6 -46.72 10.30 33.95
C ARG A 6 -46.29 9.73 32.61
N ASN A 7 -47.21 9.66 31.64
CA ASN A 7 -46.91 9.14 30.31
C ASN A 7 -45.92 10.04 29.55
N ILE A 8 -46.03 11.37 29.68
CA ILE A 8 -45.08 12.32 29.12
C ILE A 8 -43.69 12.13 29.74
N VAL A 9 -43.60 12.04 31.07
CA VAL A 9 -42.33 11.84 31.78
C VAL A 9 -41.67 10.52 31.38
N LEU A 10 -42.44 9.42 31.31
CA LEU A 10 -41.95 8.13 30.84
C LEU A 10 -41.47 8.20 29.38
N GLY A 11 -42.19 8.91 28.51
CA GLY A 11 -41.79 9.13 27.13
C GLY A 11 -40.47 9.89 27.01
N VAL A 12 -40.28 10.95 27.81
CA VAL A 12 -39.03 11.73 27.83
C VAL A 12 -37.86 10.90 28.36
N ILE A 13 -38.06 10.12 29.42
CA ILE A 13 -37.02 9.23 29.97
C ILE A 13 -36.64 8.18 28.92
N ALA A 14 -37.63 7.52 28.29
CA ALA A 14 -37.40 6.52 27.26
C ALA A 14 -36.63 7.10 26.05
N ALA A 15 -37.01 8.31 25.61
CA ALA A 15 -36.30 9.01 24.54
C ALA A 15 -34.86 9.38 24.95
N GLY A 16 -34.65 9.85 26.18
CA GLY A 16 -33.33 10.18 26.71
C GLY A 16 -32.41 8.97 26.80
N ILE A 17 -32.92 7.83 27.29
CA ILE A 17 -32.19 6.57 27.34
C ILE A 17 -31.86 6.07 25.93
N SER A 18 -32.84 6.07 25.02
CA SER A 18 -32.66 5.61 23.64
C SER A 18 -31.64 6.48 22.89
N GLY A 19 -31.71 7.80 23.05
CA GLY A 19 -30.76 8.74 22.47
C GLY A 19 -29.34 8.53 23.00
N SER A 20 -29.20 8.34 24.31
CA SER A 20 -27.91 8.10 24.98
C SER A 20 -27.29 6.78 24.52
N LEU A 21 -28.07 5.70 24.49
CA LEU A 21 -27.62 4.40 24.00
C LEU A 21 -27.24 4.46 22.51
N GLY A 22 -28.03 5.13 21.68
CA GLY A 22 -27.73 5.33 20.27
C GLY A 22 -26.42 6.09 20.05
N TRP A 23 -26.18 7.16 20.81
CA TRP A 23 -24.95 7.93 20.75
C TRP A 23 -23.74 7.12 21.23
N LEU A 24 -23.86 6.36 22.32
CA LEU A 24 -22.80 5.49 22.84
C LEU A 24 -22.46 4.38 21.83
N ALA A 25 -23.46 3.71 21.27
CA ALA A 25 -23.28 2.67 20.28
C ALA A 25 -22.60 3.22 19.02
N ARG A 26 -23.07 4.36 18.49
CA ARG A 26 -22.45 5.02 17.33
C ARG A 26 -21.00 5.40 17.61
N THR A 27 -20.74 6.02 18.76
CA THR A 27 -19.38 6.46 19.15
C THR A 27 -18.45 5.26 19.30
N TYR A 28 -18.90 4.18 19.93
CA TYR A 28 -18.14 2.95 20.08
C TYR A 28 -17.79 2.33 18.71
N LEU A 29 -18.77 2.23 17.81
CA LEU A 29 -18.56 1.67 16.47
C LEU A 29 -17.58 2.51 15.65
N LEU A 30 -17.68 3.84 15.69
CA LEU A 30 -16.74 4.74 15.01
C LEU A 30 -15.32 4.59 15.56
N ARG A 31 -15.16 4.55 16.88
CA ARG A 31 -13.86 4.31 17.53
C ARG A 31 -13.29 2.95 17.17
N ARG A 32 -14.12 1.90 17.10
CA ARG A 32 -13.70 0.56 16.71
C ARG A 32 -13.24 0.50 15.26
N LYS A 33 -13.97 1.14 14.34
CA LYS A 33 -13.58 1.25 12.93
C LYS A 33 -12.26 2.00 12.78
N LEU A 34 -12.10 3.14 13.46
CA LEU A 34 -10.85 3.91 13.46
C LEU A 34 -9.68 3.06 13.96
N ARG A 35 -9.79 2.41 15.12
CA ARG A 35 -8.72 1.56 15.67
C ARG A 35 -8.32 0.43 14.72
N ARG A 36 -9.28 -0.16 14.01
CA ARG A 36 -8.99 -1.19 12.99
C ARG A 36 -8.23 -0.62 11.80
N LYS A 37 -8.63 0.55 11.29
CA LYS A 37 -7.91 1.26 10.22
C LYS A 37 -6.49 1.61 10.66
N GLN A 38 -6.34 2.21 11.84
CA GLN A 38 -5.04 2.53 12.45
C GLN A 38 -4.15 1.30 12.61
N ALA A 39 -4.68 0.18 13.11
CA ALA A 39 -3.91 -1.05 13.27
C ALA A 39 -3.47 -1.66 11.92
N PHE A 40 -4.35 -1.65 10.92
CA PHE A 40 -4.03 -2.17 9.59
C PHE A 40 -2.89 -1.37 8.93
N PHE A 41 -3.00 -0.04 8.95
CA PHE A 41 -1.99 0.85 8.38
C PHE A 41 -0.79 1.08 9.30
N GLY A 42 -0.82 0.62 10.56
CA GLY A 42 0.22 0.90 11.53
C GLY A 42 0.29 2.37 11.94
N LEU A 43 -0.82 3.10 11.91
CA LEU A 43 -0.92 4.54 12.17
C LEU A 43 -1.71 4.82 13.45
N PRO A 44 -1.15 4.65 14.66
CA PRO A 44 -1.80 5.09 15.88
C PRO A 44 -2.08 6.59 15.86
N ALA A 45 -3.02 7.03 16.69
CA ALA A 45 -3.29 8.45 16.86
C ALA A 45 -1.99 9.20 17.22
N HIS A 46 -1.78 10.33 16.53
CA HIS A 46 -0.63 11.23 16.69
C HIS A 46 0.74 10.61 16.36
N SER A 47 0.79 9.46 15.68
CA SER A 47 2.05 8.90 15.20
C SER A 47 2.56 9.64 13.96
N GLU A 48 3.88 9.70 13.81
CA GLU A 48 4.55 10.10 12.57
C GLU A 48 4.76 8.87 11.65
N CYS A 49 4.56 9.06 10.35
CA CYS A 49 4.87 8.08 9.32
C CYS A 49 5.69 8.70 8.20
N LEU A 50 6.42 7.87 7.47
CA LEU A 50 7.27 8.30 6.36
C LEU A 50 6.57 8.05 5.04
N LEU A 51 6.52 9.08 4.19
CA LEU A 51 6.01 9.00 2.84
C LEU A 51 7.19 9.17 1.87
N VAL A 52 7.67 8.04 1.32
CA VAL A 52 8.91 7.97 0.53
C VAL A 52 8.57 7.95 -0.96
N VAL A 53 9.09 8.94 -1.70
CA VAL A 53 8.73 9.20 -3.10
C VAL A 53 9.91 9.17 -4.06
N ASN A 54 9.61 8.98 -5.34
CA ASN A 54 10.55 9.07 -6.44
C ASN A 54 11.11 10.48 -6.64
N ARG A 55 12.36 10.56 -7.14
CA ARG A 55 12.91 11.75 -7.83
C ARG A 55 12.86 11.51 -9.34
N TYR A 56 12.29 12.43 -10.12
CA TYR A 56 12.38 12.36 -11.59
C TYR A 56 13.72 12.95 -12.07
N ALA A 57 14.33 12.34 -13.09
CA ALA A 57 15.66 12.68 -13.58
C ALA A 57 15.72 13.90 -14.53
N GLY A 58 14.59 14.56 -14.80
CA GLY A 58 14.50 15.64 -15.79
C GLY A 58 14.57 17.08 -15.25
N ALA A 59 14.37 17.27 -13.94
CA ALA A 59 14.53 18.54 -13.25
C ALA A 59 14.57 18.24 -11.75
N GLU A 60 15.48 18.86 -11.01
CA GLU A 60 15.62 18.64 -9.57
C GLU A 60 14.25 18.72 -8.86
N GLY A 61 13.85 17.63 -8.20
CA GLY A 61 12.62 17.59 -7.40
C GLY A 61 11.31 17.43 -8.16
N SER A 62 11.30 17.18 -9.47
CA SER A 62 10.04 16.96 -10.21
C SER A 62 9.42 15.59 -9.88
N VAL A 63 8.11 15.58 -9.62
CA VAL A 63 7.30 14.38 -9.31
C VAL A 63 6.25 14.22 -10.41
N HIS A 64 6.04 13.00 -10.90
CA HIS A 64 5.02 12.75 -11.93
C HIS A 64 3.63 13.10 -11.39
N ARG A 65 2.74 13.69 -12.22
CA ARG A 65 1.38 14.09 -11.78
C ARG A 65 0.61 13.00 -11.02
N TYR A 66 0.75 11.75 -11.46
CA TYR A 66 0.11 10.59 -10.83
C TYR A 66 0.76 10.18 -9.50
N ASP A 67 2.06 10.39 -9.35
CA ASP A 67 2.71 10.20 -8.05
C ASP A 67 2.22 11.29 -7.07
N VAL A 68 2.02 12.54 -7.51
CA VAL A 68 1.41 13.60 -6.67
C VAL A 68 -0.01 13.20 -6.22
N PHE A 69 -0.84 12.68 -7.12
CA PHE A 69 -2.17 12.20 -6.72
C PHE A 69 -2.10 11.04 -5.73
N ALA A 70 -1.17 10.11 -5.90
CA ALA A 70 -0.94 9.05 -4.92
C ALA A 70 -0.58 9.63 -3.55
N LEU A 71 0.22 10.71 -3.49
CA LEU A 71 0.56 11.38 -2.24
C LEU A 71 -0.62 12.07 -1.59
N LEU A 72 -1.48 12.73 -2.36
CA LEU A 72 -2.69 13.35 -1.83
C LEU A 72 -3.64 12.31 -1.25
N GLU A 73 -3.82 11.18 -1.94
CA GLU A 73 -4.65 10.07 -1.46
C GLU A 73 -4.07 9.43 -0.17
N LEU A 74 -2.76 9.21 -0.11
CA LEU A 74 -2.09 8.70 1.10
C LEU A 74 -2.16 9.72 2.25
N SER A 75 -1.98 11.00 1.98
CA SER A 75 -2.05 12.06 2.98
C SER A 75 -3.44 12.15 3.61
N ALA A 76 -4.50 12.07 2.79
CA ALA A 76 -5.87 11.99 3.27
C ALA A 76 -6.09 10.76 4.16
N LEU A 77 -5.62 9.59 3.72
CA LEU A 77 -5.70 8.35 4.50
C LEU A 77 -4.97 8.43 5.85
N ILE A 78 -3.79 9.06 5.87
CA ILE A 78 -2.99 9.25 7.07
C ILE A 78 -3.70 10.20 8.04
N LYS A 79 -4.28 11.29 7.52
CA LYS A 79 -5.06 12.24 8.33
C LYS A 79 -6.35 11.63 8.87
N ASP A 80 -7.03 10.78 8.12
CA ASP A 80 -8.17 9.99 8.62
C ASP A 80 -7.81 9.10 9.81
N CYS A 81 -6.54 8.68 9.90
CA CYS A 81 -6.02 7.90 11.03
C CYS A 81 -5.58 8.77 12.22
N ALA A 82 -5.74 10.10 12.13
CA ALA A 82 -5.19 11.08 13.07
C ALA A 82 -3.66 11.00 13.21
N ALA A 83 -2.96 10.61 12.15
CA ALA A 83 -1.50 10.55 12.08
C ALA A 83 -0.93 11.67 11.21
N ASN A 84 0.39 11.81 11.20
CA ASN A 84 1.13 12.82 10.43
C ASN A 84 2.08 12.16 9.44
N ALA A 85 2.22 12.78 8.27
CA ALA A 85 3.11 12.31 7.21
C ALA A 85 4.32 13.23 7.12
N GLN A 86 5.52 12.64 7.19
CA GLN A 86 6.76 13.29 6.82
C GLN A 86 7.13 12.84 5.41
N ILE A 87 7.12 13.77 4.45
CA ILE A 87 7.57 13.49 3.08
C ILE A 87 9.09 13.47 3.10
N VAL A 88 9.68 12.35 2.68
CA VAL A 88 11.13 12.16 2.68
C VAL A 88 11.57 11.69 1.30
N THR A 89 12.61 12.31 0.77
CA THR A 89 13.29 11.85 -0.43
C THR A 89 14.13 10.61 -0.09
N HIS A 90 14.25 9.66 -1.01
CA HIS A 90 14.85 8.35 -0.75
C HIS A 90 16.31 8.37 -0.23
N ASP A 91 17.02 9.49 -0.34
CA ASP A 91 18.40 9.74 0.11
C ASP A 91 18.51 10.15 1.60
N VAL A 92 17.49 10.79 2.17
CA VAL A 92 17.49 11.25 3.59
C VAL A 92 16.91 10.20 4.54
N ALA A 93 16.26 9.17 3.99
CA ALA A 93 15.69 8.08 4.77
C ALA A 93 16.78 7.09 5.23
N GLN A 94 17.62 7.46 6.21
CA GLN A 94 18.52 6.54 6.91
C GLN A 94 18.01 6.13 8.32
N GLN A 95 16.82 6.56 8.73
CA GLN A 95 16.30 6.26 10.07
C GLN A 95 15.38 5.03 10.09
N GLY A 96 15.68 4.10 11.01
CA GLY A 96 14.76 3.20 11.71
C GLY A 96 13.77 2.37 10.90
N PHE A 97 14.23 1.32 10.20
CA PHE A 97 13.31 0.34 9.60
C PHE A 97 12.44 -0.31 10.68
N GLY A 98 11.12 -0.21 10.54
CA GLY A 98 10.16 -0.78 11.48
C GLY A 98 9.84 0.08 12.71
N GLU A 99 10.49 1.24 12.89
CA GLU A 99 10.17 2.19 13.97
C GLU A 99 8.90 3.00 13.65
N ARG A 100 8.76 3.39 12.39
CA ARG A 100 7.62 4.16 11.86
C ARG A 100 7.01 3.43 10.68
N THR A 101 5.71 3.66 10.45
CA THR A 101 5.07 3.19 9.23
C THR A 101 5.67 3.91 8.03
N GLU A 102 5.97 3.16 6.97
CA GLU A 102 6.51 3.72 5.73
C GLU A 102 5.54 3.45 4.58
N PHE A 103 5.33 4.43 3.72
CA PHE A 103 4.66 4.28 2.44
C PHE A 103 5.67 4.60 1.33
N CYS A 104 6.19 3.57 0.68
CA CYS A 104 7.14 3.70 -0.41
C CYS A 104 6.42 3.65 -1.75
N VAL A 105 6.49 4.73 -2.51
CA VAL A 105 5.84 4.88 -3.81
C VAL A 105 6.90 4.93 -4.91
N GLY A 106 6.70 4.13 -5.96
CA GLY A 106 7.56 4.14 -7.14
C GLY A 106 8.31 2.85 -7.43
N GLY A 107 9.05 2.86 -8.55
CA GLY A 107 9.88 1.73 -8.96
C GLY A 107 11.27 1.73 -8.29
N PRO A 108 11.98 0.59 -8.31
CA PRO A 108 13.30 0.46 -7.68
C PRO A 108 14.39 1.32 -8.33
N THR A 109 14.21 1.77 -9.58
CA THR A 109 15.18 2.64 -10.27
C THR A 109 15.13 4.09 -9.78
N SER A 110 13.95 4.57 -9.38
CA SER A 110 13.71 5.96 -8.97
C SER A 110 13.58 6.15 -7.46
N ASN A 111 13.53 5.05 -6.70
CA ASN A 111 13.40 5.03 -5.25
C ASN A 111 14.31 3.95 -4.65
N GLN A 112 15.46 4.36 -4.12
CA GLN A 112 16.45 3.43 -3.53
C GLN A 112 15.90 2.70 -2.30
N ARG A 113 15.02 3.33 -1.51
CA ARG A 113 14.35 2.70 -0.36
C ARG A 113 13.41 1.58 -0.83
N MET A 114 12.69 1.76 -1.95
CA MET A 114 11.92 0.70 -2.59
C MET A 114 12.81 -0.49 -2.99
N ALA A 115 13.95 -0.22 -3.64
CA ALA A 115 14.89 -1.27 -4.04
C ALA A 115 15.44 -2.06 -2.84
N ALA A 116 15.72 -1.37 -1.71
CA ALA A 116 16.17 -2.02 -0.48
C ALA A 116 15.08 -2.93 0.13
N HIS A 117 13.83 -2.46 0.20
CA HIS A 117 12.72 -3.26 0.72
C HIS A 117 12.44 -4.49 -0.15
N LEU A 118 12.47 -4.35 -1.48
CA LEU A 118 12.30 -5.49 -2.38
C LEU A 118 13.39 -6.54 -2.16
N ARG A 119 14.67 -6.14 -2.13
CA ARG A 119 15.79 -7.07 -1.92
C ARG A 119 15.72 -7.81 -0.58
N THR A 120 15.32 -7.12 0.49
CA THR A 120 15.36 -7.68 1.85
C THR A 120 14.10 -8.47 2.19
N LEU A 121 12.93 -7.99 1.80
CA LEU A 121 11.65 -8.52 2.26
C LEU A 121 10.91 -9.32 1.20
N LEU A 122 11.17 -9.06 -0.08
CA LEU A 122 10.53 -9.74 -1.22
C LEU A 122 11.58 -10.23 -2.24
N PRO A 123 12.57 -11.04 -1.83
CA PRO A 123 13.69 -11.45 -2.69
C PRO A 123 13.25 -12.23 -3.93
N GLY A 124 12.05 -12.83 -3.91
CA GLY A 124 11.44 -13.56 -5.02
C GLY A 124 10.84 -12.67 -6.12
N VAL A 125 10.83 -11.35 -5.93
CA VAL A 125 10.40 -10.37 -6.95
C VAL A 125 11.62 -9.83 -7.66
N ARG A 126 11.70 -10.06 -8.97
CA ARG A 126 12.64 -9.39 -9.86
C ARG A 126 11.90 -8.37 -10.72
N ILE A 127 12.52 -7.23 -10.92
CA ILE A 127 12.02 -6.17 -11.80
C ILE A 127 13.16 -5.87 -12.75
N ASN A 128 12.91 -5.91 -14.05
CA ASN A 128 13.92 -5.50 -15.01
C ASN A 128 14.16 -3.99 -14.89
N THR A 129 15.38 -3.63 -14.46
CA THR A 129 15.83 -2.25 -14.30
C THR A 129 16.84 -1.83 -15.37
N ASP A 130 17.06 -2.67 -16.37
CA ASP A 130 18.02 -2.38 -17.44
C ASP A 130 17.62 -1.10 -18.18
N PRO A 131 18.58 -0.20 -18.45
CA PRO A 131 18.29 1.07 -19.12
C PRO A 131 17.96 0.86 -20.60
N GLU A 132 18.35 -0.28 -21.16
CA GLU A 132 18.13 -0.60 -22.57
C GLU A 132 16.63 -0.74 -22.88
N PRO A 133 16.15 -0.09 -23.96
CA PRO A 133 14.79 -0.32 -24.44
C PRO A 133 14.59 -1.78 -24.82
N GLY A 134 13.50 -2.38 -24.34
CA GLY A 134 13.17 -3.76 -24.67
C GLY A 134 11.79 -4.16 -24.16
N PRO A 135 11.26 -5.31 -24.65
CA PRO A 135 9.93 -5.81 -24.26
C PRO A 135 9.85 -6.19 -22.79
N ASP A 136 10.99 -6.43 -22.15
CA ASP A 136 11.08 -6.78 -20.74
C ASP A 136 11.36 -5.57 -19.84
N ARG A 137 11.44 -4.33 -20.37
CA ARG A 137 11.67 -3.14 -19.54
C ARG A 137 10.60 -3.03 -18.47
N VAL A 138 11.01 -2.84 -17.21
CA VAL A 138 10.16 -2.83 -16.01
C VAL A 138 9.26 -4.07 -15.84
N ALA A 139 9.51 -5.17 -16.56
CA ALA A 139 8.74 -6.39 -16.39
C ALA A 139 8.98 -6.97 -14.99
N PHE A 140 7.90 -7.44 -14.36
CA PHE A 140 8.02 -8.24 -13.14
C PHE A 140 8.32 -9.69 -13.50
N GLN A 141 9.16 -10.31 -12.69
CA GLN A 141 9.27 -11.76 -12.62
C GLN A 141 9.04 -12.18 -11.16
N ILE A 142 8.01 -12.99 -10.95
CA ILE A 142 7.59 -13.46 -9.62
C ILE A 142 7.35 -14.95 -9.70
N GLY A 143 8.24 -15.74 -9.10
CA GLY A 143 8.30 -17.18 -9.36
C GLY A 143 8.68 -17.47 -10.83
N SER A 144 7.93 -18.34 -11.49
CA SER A 144 8.10 -18.65 -12.92
C SER A 144 7.44 -17.63 -13.85
N GLU A 145 6.48 -16.86 -13.34
CA GLU A 145 5.64 -15.99 -14.16
C GLU A 145 6.33 -14.65 -14.45
N ARG A 146 6.11 -14.16 -15.67
CA ARG A 146 6.62 -12.87 -16.13
C ARG A 146 5.47 -11.97 -16.58
N TYR A 147 5.49 -10.73 -16.10
CA TYR A 147 4.47 -9.73 -16.35
C TYR A 147 5.08 -8.52 -17.05
N ARG A 148 4.95 -8.50 -18.38
CA ARG A 148 5.44 -7.41 -19.22
C ARG A 148 4.51 -6.21 -19.17
N LEU A 149 5.11 -5.03 -19.36
CA LEU A 149 4.36 -3.79 -19.49
C LEU A 149 3.79 -3.68 -20.92
N GLU A 150 2.47 -3.53 -21.03
CA GLU A 150 1.81 -3.06 -22.24
C GLU A 150 1.22 -1.66 -21.95
N PRO A 151 1.93 -0.58 -22.31
CA PRO A 151 1.57 0.77 -21.87
C PRO A 151 0.14 1.13 -22.27
N GLY A 152 -0.65 1.56 -21.29
CA GLY A 152 -2.03 1.96 -21.48
C GLY A 152 -3.04 0.81 -21.58
N ILE A 153 -2.61 -0.45 -21.67
CA ILE A 153 -3.46 -1.63 -21.89
C ILE A 153 -3.42 -2.58 -20.70
N SER A 154 -2.24 -3.11 -20.37
CA SER A 154 -2.03 -4.09 -19.30
C SER A 154 -0.77 -3.73 -18.54
N GLU A 155 -0.96 -3.12 -17.37
CA GLU A 155 0.13 -2.58 -16.58
C GLU A 155 0.04 -3.10 -15.15
N TYR A 156 1.18 -3.43 -14.56
CA TYR A 156 1.19 -4.13 -13.29
C TYR A 156 1.75 -3.26 -12.17
N VAL A 157 1.27 -3.50 -10.96
CA VAL A 157 1.78 -2.90 -9.72
C VAL A 157 1.78 -3.93 -8.61
N LEU A 158 2.92 -4.00 -7.90
CA LEU A 158 3.06 -4.78 -6.68
C LEU A 158 2.62 -3.91 -5.50
N LEU A 159 1.49 -4.27 -4.90
CA LEU A 159 1.01 -3.70 -3.65
C LEU A 159 1.42 -4.64 -2.51
N ALA A 160 2.28 -4.19 -1.61
CA ALA A 160 2.66 -4.99 -0.44
C ALA A 160 2.45 -4.23 0.86
N ARG A 161 2.15 -4.98 1.92
CA ARG A 161 2.25 -4.56 3.32
C ARG A 161 3.22 -5.53 3.97
N LEU A 162 4.33 -5.06 4.51
CA LEU A 162 5.42 -5.90 5.01
C LEU A 162 5.82 -5.47 6.41
N THR A 163 6.09 -6.42 7.30
CA THR A 163 6.61 -6.17 8.66
C THR A 163 7.93 -6.90 8.83
N GLY A 164 8.98 -6.18 9.26
CA GLY A 164 10.35 -6.69 9.39
C GLY A 164 10.64 -7.55 10.62
N GLY A 165 9.68 -7.71 11.54
CA GLY A 165 9.86 -8.42 12.80
C GLY A 165 8.59 -8.40 13.64
N GLN A 166 8.66 -8.99 14.84
CA GLN A 166 7.57 -8.88 15.83
C GLN A 166 7.46 -7.42 16.28
N ASP A 167 6.23 -6.90 16.32
CA ASP A 167 5.87 -5.52 16.70
C ASP A 167 6.42 -4.37 15.83
N ALA A 168 7.09 -4.68 14.71
CA ALA A 168 7.54 -3.67 13.76
C ALA A 168 6.37 -2.97 13.05
N ARG A 169 6.50 -1.66 12.83
CA ARG A 169 5.58 -0.90 11.99
C ARG A 169 5.63 -1.41 10.54
N PRO A 170 4.49 -1.44 9.83
CA PRO A 170 4.44 -1.92 8.47
C PRO A 170 5.07 -0.94 7.49
N VAL A 171 5.68 -1.50 6.45
CA VAL A 171 6.05 -0.81 5.23
C VAL A 171 5.05 -1.18 4.14
N PHE A 172 4.43 -0.19 3.53
CA PHE A 172 3.62 -0.34 2.34
C PHE A 172 4.44 -0.04 1.10
N LEU A 173 4.43 -0.96 0.14
CA LEU A 173 5.08 -0.78 -1.16
C LEU A 173 4.01 -0.60 -2.23
N PHE A 174 4.14 0.49 -3.00
CA PHE A 174 3.38 0.76 -4.22
C PHE A 174 4.36 0.78 -5.38
N CYS A 175 4.81 -0.40 -5.80
CA CYS A 175 5.84 -0.57 -6.80
C CYS A 175 5.21 -0.85 -8.16
N GLY A 176 4.91 0.20 -8.91
CA GLY A 176 4.27 0.11 -10.21
C GLY A 176 5.24 0.17 -11.38
N GLN A 177 4.84 -0.36 -12.53
CA GLN A 177 5.56 -0.20 -13.80
C GLN A 177 5.54 1.25 -14.30
N ARG A 178 4.53 2.02 -13.89
CA ARG A 178 4.34 3.45 -14.24
C ARG A 178 3.75 4.22 -13.07
N ALA A 179 3.91 5.55 -13.06
CA ALA A 179 3.34 6.42 -12.03
C ALA A 179 1.80 6.26 -11.88
N ILE A 180 1.08 6.03 -12.97
CA ILE A 180 -0.38 5.79 -12.91
C ILE A 180 -0.74 4.51 -12.14
N THR A 181 0.11 3.48 -12.24
CA THR A 181 -0.09 2.21 -11.54
C THR A 181 0.19 2.33 -10.04
N ASN A 182 1.09 3.24 -9.64
CA ASN A 182 1.29 3.59 -8.22
C ASN A 182 0.02 4.18 -7.62
N GLN A 183 -0.58 5.17 -8.31
CA GLN A 183 -1.85 5.77 -7.89
C GLN A 183 -2.96 4.71 -7.81
N ALA A 184 -3.06 3.83 -8.80
CA ALA A 184 -4.04 2.75 -8.80
C ALA A 184 -3.92 1.85 -7.56
N ALA A 185 -2.71 1.47 -7.16
CA ALA A 185 -2.47 0.68 -5.96
C ALA A 185 -2.80 1.43 -4.66
N THR A 186 -2.44 2.72 -4.56
CA THR A 186 -2.82 3.60 -3.45
C THR A 186 -4.33 3.70 -3.29
N ARG A 187 -5.04 3.94 -4.40
CA ARG A 187 -6.49 3.99 -4.41
C ARG A 187 -7.10 2.65 -4.03
N TYR A 188 -6.54 1.56 -4.55
CA TYR A 188 -6.98 0.20 -4.28
C TYR A 188 -6.89 -0.13 -2.78
N VAL A 189 -5.74 0.12 -2.13
CA VAL A 189 -5.60 -0.16 -0.68
C VAL A 189 -6.54 0.70 0.14
N SER A 190 -6.72 1.96 -0.22
CA SER A 190 -7.60 2.90 0.50
C SER A 190 -9.06 2.47 0.44
N ARG A 191 -9.54 2.05 -0.74
CA ARG A 191 -10.93 1.57 -0.94
C ARG A 191 -11.18 0.17 -0.39
N HIS A 192 -10.17 -0.71 -0.42
CA HIS A 192 -10.35 -2.13 -0.10
C HIS A 192 -9.70 -2.58 1.21
N TYR A 193 -9.25 -1.65 2.07
CA TYR A 193 -8.55 -1.98 3.32
C TYR A 193 -9.35 -2.95 4.21
N GLU A 194 -10.69 -2.84 4.27
CA GLU A 194 -11.52 -3.75 5.09
C GLU A 194 -11.52 -5.19 4.54
N LYS A 195 -11.48 -5.35 3.20
CA LYS A 195 -11.36 -6.66 2.56
C LYS A 195 -9.96 -7.23 2.78
N LEU A 196 -8.93 -6.40 2.65
CA LEU A 196 -7.54 -6.79 2.89
C LEU A 196 -7.30 -7.17 4.36
N LEU A 197 -7.82 -6.40 5.31
CA LEU A 197 -7.76 -6.67 6.74
C LEU A 197 -8.48 -7.98 7.08
N ARG A 198 -9.64 -8.25 6.49
CA ARG A 198 -10.34 -9.54 6.68
C ARG A 198 -9.54 -10.73 6.15
N LYS A 199 -8.90 -10.58 4.98
CA LYS A 199 -8.17 -11.67 4.32
C LYS A 199 -6.79 -11.94 4.95
N HIS A 200 -6.03 -10.89 5.24
CA HIS A 200 -4.63 -11.00 5.66
C HIS A 200 -4.40 -10.63 7.14
N GLY A 201 -5.39 -10.05 7.81
CA GLY A 201 -5.20 -9.48 9.14
C GLY A 201 -4.15 -8.38 9.14
N ASN A 202 -3.33 -8.35 10.19
CA ASN A 202 -2.17 -7.46 10.30
C ASN A 202 -0.86 -8.16 9.89
N LYS A 203 -0.93 -9.23 9.08
CA LYS A 203 0.25 -9.95 8.59
C LYS A 203 0.81 -9.30 7.33
N SER A 204 2.05 -9.67 6.98
CA SER A 204 2.62 -9.30 5.69
C SER A 204 1.81 -9.92 4.54
N PHE A 205 1.62 -9.18 3.46
CA PHE A 205 1.07 -9.67 2.20
C PHE A 205 1.66 -8.90 1.02
N ALA A 206 1.68 -9.52 -0.15
CA ALA A 206 2.00 -8.91 -1.42
C ALA A 206 0.99 -9.36 -2.48
N LEU A 207 0.34 -8.39 -3.13
CA LEU A 207 -0.61 -8.60 -4.21
C LEU A 207 -0.02 -8.05 -5.50
N LEU A 208 -0.14 -8.82 -6.57
CA LEU A 208 0.05 -8.31 -7.91
C LEU A 208 -1.29 -7.83 -8.44
N LEU A 209 -1.35 -6.55 -8.81
CA LEU A 209 -2.52 -5.93 -9.40
C LEU A 209 -2.23 -5.61 -10.87
N LYS A 210 -3.27 -5.72 -11.70
CA LYS A 210 -3.27 -5.32 -13.10
C LYS A 210 -4.18 -4.10 -13.25
N VAL A 211 -3.64 -3.01 -13.73
CA VAL A 211 -4.39 -1.82 -14.14
C VAL A 211 -4.78 -2.03 -15.61
N VAL A 212 -6.08 -2.10 -15.85
CA VAL A 212 -6.65 -2.45 -17.15
C VAL A 212 -6.99 -1.19 -17.91
N ASN A 213 -6.50 -1.10 -19.14
CA ASN A 213 -6.79 -0.02 -20.09
C ASN A 213 -6.66 1.37 -19.43
N SER A 214 -5.51 1.64 -18.82
CA SER A 214 -5.25 2.88 -18.09
C SER A 214 -5.28 4.12 -18.98
N GLN A 215 -5.17 3.94 -20.30
CA GLN A 215 -5.37 5.00 -21.29
C GLN A 215 -6.82 5.48 -21.32
N ALA A 216 -7.81 4.57 -21.21
CA ALA A 216 -9.22 4.91 -21.23
C ALA A 216 -9.77 5.24 -19.83
N TYR A 217 -9.37 4.47 -18.81
CA TYR A 217 -9.98 4.53 -17.47
C TYR A 217 -9.10 5.14 -16.38
N GLY A 218 -7.90 5.57 -16.74
CA GLY A 218 -6.95 6.08 -15.77
C GLY A 218 -6.57 5.00 -14.72
N PRO A 219 -6.45 5.35 -13.43
CA PRO A 219 -6.06 4.42 -12.37
C PRO A 219 -7.22 3.62 -11.77
N ASP A 220 -8.45 3.72 -12.30
CA ASP A 220 -9.67 3.26 -11.61
C ASP A 220 -10.01 1.77 -11.82
N VAL A 221 -9.62 1.18 -12.94
CA VAL A 221 -9.93 -0.24 -13.25
C VAL A 221 -8.74 -1.10 -12.89
N VAL A 222 -8.87 -1.83 -11.77
CA VAL A 222 -7.81 -2.67 -11.19
C VAL A 222 -8.33 -4.08 -10.96
N GLU A 223 -7.63 -5.05 -11.51
CA GLU A 223 -7.84 -6.48 -11.30
C GLU A 223 -6.77 -7.04 -10.35
N VAL A 224 -7.17 -7.91 -9.44
CA VAL A 224 -6.21 -8.66 -8.61
C VAL A 224 -5.76 -9.87 -9.42
N VAL A 225 -4.50 -9.87 -9.89
CA VAL A 225 -3.91 -11.03 -10.58
C VAL A 225 -3.75 -12.18 -9.58
N GLY A 226 -3.26 -11.87 -8.37
CA GLY A 226 -3.11 -12.86 -7.34
C GLY A 226 -2.46 -12.35 -6.07
N ASP A 227 -2.57 -13.19 -5.02
CA ASP A 227 -1.74 -13.07 -3.82
C ASP A 227 -0.41 -13.77 -4.10
N VAL A 228 0.64 -12.96 -4.25
CA VAL A 228 1.98 -13.43 -4.61
C VAL A 228 2.90 -13.52 -3.38
N THR A 229 2.37 -13.37 -2.16
CA THR A 229 3.17 -13.27 -0.92
C THR A 229 4.21 -14.39 -0.81
N ARG A 230 3.80 -15.65 -1.00
CA ARG A 230 4.70 -16.80 -0.89
C ARG A 230 5.80 -16.80 -1.94
N ALA A 231 5.44 -16.57 -3.20
CA ALA A 231 6.41 -16.54 -4.30
C ALA A 231 7.36 -15.35 -4.19
N ALA A 232 6.86 -14.20 -3.72
CA ALA A 232 7.61 -12.97 -3.55
C ALA A 232 8.60 -13.06 -2.36
N GLN A 233 8.27 -13.79 -1.29
CA GLN A 233 9.15 -13.97 -0.13
C GLN A 233 10.17 -15.10 -0.28
N ALA A 234 9.91 -16.08 -1.16
CA ALA A 234 10.85 -17.16 -1.41
C ALA A 234 12.13 -16.63 -2.09
N PRO A 235 13.33 -17.08 -1.69
CA PRO A 235 14.55 -16.79 -2.43
C PRO A 235 14.40 -17.26 -3.89
N VAL A 236 14.87 -16.45 -4.84
CA VAL A 236 14.88 -16.89 -6.25
C VAL A 236 15.84 -18.08 -6.36
N PRO A 237 15.43 -19.20 -6.99
CA PRO A 237 16.34 -20.30 -7.27
C PRO A 237 17.56 -19.79 -8.04
N THR A 238 18.76 -19.99 -7.48
CA THR A 238 20.00 -19.76 -8.21
C THR A 238 20.06 -20.76 -9.35
N ALA A 239 20.10 -20.30 -10.60
CA ALA A 239 20.34 -21.20 -11.72
C ALA A 239 21.68 -21.93 -11.48
N PRO A 240 21.77 -23.26 -11.68
CA PRO A 240 23.02 -23.97 -11.51
C PRO A 240 24.08 -23.37 -12.45
N PRO A 241 25.35 -23.26 -12.01
CA PRO A 241 26.41 -22.72 -12.85
C PRO A 241 26.49 -23.55 -14.14
N SER A 242 26.40 -22.87 -15.29
CA SER A 242 26.59 -23.52 -16.58
C SER A 242 28.03 -24.01 -16.64
N HIS A 243 28.26 -25.30 -16.40
CA HIS A 243 29.50 -25.96 -16.78
C HIS A 243 29.59 -25.91 -18.32
N ARG A 244 30.16 -24.83 -18.86
CA ARG A 244 30.79 -24.89 -20.17
C ARG A 244 32.02 -25.76 -20.00
N ALA A 245 31.87 -27.03 -20.33
CA ALA A 245 32.99 -27.91 -20.57
C ALA A 245 33.79 -27.32 -21.73
N GLY A 246 34.96 -26.78 -21.42
CA GLY A 246 36.03 -26.68 -22.39
C GLY A 246 36.48 -28.09 -22.73
N GLY A 247 36.25 -28.51 -23.97
CA GLY A 247 36.78 -29.72 -24.55
C GLY A 247 37.46 -29.33 -25.85
N SER A 248 38.79 -29.38 -25.80
CA SER A 248 39.76 -29.12 -26.87
C SER A 248 39.62 -30.09 -28.04
#